data_AF-A0A958WUR8-F1
#
_entry.id   AF-A0A958WUR8-F1
#
_cell.length_a   1.000
_cell.length_b   1.000
_cell.length_c   1.000
_cell.angle_alpha   90.00
_cell.angle_beta   90.00
_cell.angle_gamma   90.00
#
_symmetry.space_group_name_H-M   'P 1'
#
loop_
_entity.id
_entity.type
_entity.pdbx_description
1 polymer ?
#
loop_
_entity_poly.entity_id
_entity_poly.type
_entity_poly.pdbx_seq_one_letter_code
_entity_poly.pdbx_strand_id
1 'polypeptide(L)'
;MQDYKQLKTRLFRYCLNAIQQRIDTAQEAIDAATAAANEETKSSAGDKYETTRAMMHLEREKNEVQLAKALQLKQEMLAIGPDKVCEKGEAGGLVVTDQGVYYLAGGIGKIQLEESLYYSIALDAPIGALLKGKTPGDEFSFQGKTFRIELIY
;
A
#
# COMPACT_ATOMS: atom_id res chain seq x y z
N MET A 1 -17.60 -18.85 14.48
CA MET A 1 -17.23 -18.86 13.05
C MET A 1 -16.66 -17.50 12.74
N GLN A 2 -15.38 -17.40 12.32
CA GLN A 2 -14.85 -16.13 11.82
C GLN A 2 -15.54 -15.80 10.50
N ASP A 3 -16.13 -14.61 10.41
CA ASP A 3 -16.70 -14.10 9.17
C ASP A 3 -15.58 -13.47 8.34
N TYR A 4 -14.94 -14.29 7.50
CA TYR A 4 -13.85 -13.85 6.63
C TYR A 4 -14.27 -12.78 5.62
N LYS A 5 -15.56 -12.73 5.25
CA LYS A 5 -16.09 -11.67 4.39
C LYS A 5 -16.09 -10.32 5.11
N GLN A 6 -16.56 -10.29 6.36
CA GLN A 6 -16.47 -9.09 7.18
C GLN A 6 -15.03 -8.68 7.43
N LEU A 7 -14.14 -9.63 7.72
CA LEU A 7 -12.71 -9.34 7.91
C LEU A 7 -12.07 -8.74 6.65
N LYS A 8 -12.27 -9.34 5.48
CA LYS A 8 -11.79 -8.78 4.20
C LYS A 8 -12.33 -7.38 3.96
N THR A 9 -13.61 -7.15 4.24
CA THR A 9 -14.22 -5.81 4.12
C THR A 9 -13.54 -4.79 5.04
N ARG A 10 -13.21 -5.18 6.27
CA ARG A 10 -12.50 -4.31 7.22
C ARG A 10 -11.07 -4.02 6.77
N LEU A 11 -10.34 -5.05 6.35
CA LEU A 11 -8.98 -4.92 5.82
C LEU A 11 -8.95 -4.05 4.56
N PHE A 12 -9.89 -4.27 3.65
CA PHE A 12 -10.07 -3.48 2.45
C PHE A 12 -10.27 -2.00 2.75
N ARG A 13 -11.20 -1.67 3.68
CA ARG A 13 -11.43 -0.28 4.10
C ARG A 13 -10.22 0.34 4.77
N TYR A 14 -9.53 -0.42 5.62
CA TYR A 14 -8.30 0.04 6.25
C TYR A 14 -7.24 0.37 5.20
N CYS A 15 -7.04 -0.50 4.22
CA CYS A 15 -6.12 -0.27 3.10
C CYS A 15 -6.51 0.98 2.30
N LEU A 16 -7.77 1.13 1.93
CA LEU A 16 -8.23 2.32 1.20
C LEU A 16 -8.00 3.62 1.99
N ASN A 17 -8.27 3.61 3.29
CA ASN A 17 -8.02 4.79 4.14
C ASN A 17 -6.52 5.12 4.20
N ALA A 18 -5.66 4.12 4.39
CA ALA A 18 -4.22 4.32 4.41
C ALA A 18 -3.68 4.83 3.06
N ILE A 19 -4.21 4.33 1.94
CA ILE A 19 -3.87 4.80 0.60
C ILE A 19 -4.36 6.24 0.40
N GLN A 20 -5.58 6.57 0.86
CA GLN A 20 -6.11 7.93 0.79
C GLN A 20 -5.25 8.91 1.58
N GLN A 21 -4.83 8.55 2.80
CA GLN A 21 -3.92 9.38 3.58
C GLN A 21 -2.60 9.65 2.84
N ARG A 22 -2.04 8.65 2.13
CA ARG A 22 -0.83 8.86 1.30
C ARG A 22 -1.08 9.81 0.13
N ILE A 23 -2.26 9.73 -0.49
CA ILE A 23 -2.67 10.66 -1.55
C ILE A 23 -2.75 12.08 -1.00
N ASP A 24 -3.43 12.26 0.13
CA ASP A 24 -3.64 13.57 0.75
C ASP A 24 -2.30 14.20 1.16
N THR A 25 -1.42 13.44 1.83
CA THR A 25 -0.08 13.91 2.19
C THR A 25 0.78 14.29 0.98
N ALA A 26 0.74 13.50 -0.10
CA ALA A 26 1.50 13.82 -1.31
C ALA A 26 0.96 15.09 -1.99
N GLN A 27 -0.36 15.28 -2.01
CA GLN A 27 -0.99 16.48 -2.56
C GLN A 27 -0.63 17.73 -1.74
N GLU A 28 -0.72 17.64 -0.41
CA GLU A 28 -0.31 18.73 0.50
C GLU A 28 1.15 19.12 0.29
N ALA A 29 2.05 18.14 0.10
CA ALA A 29 3.46 18.39 -0.17
C ALA A 29 3.70 19.09 -1.52
N ILE A 30 2.95 18.71 -2.56
CA ILE A 30 2.99 19.36 -3.89
C ILE A 30 2.53 20.81 -3.78
N ASP A 31 1.43 21.05 -3.08
CA ASP A 31 0.85 22.39 -2.92
C ASP A 31 1.80 23.31 -2.13
N ALA A 32 2.41 22.78 -1.06
CA ALA A 32 3.41 23.50 -0.26
C ALA A 32 4.67 23.85 -1.07
N ALA A 33 5.22 22.90 -1.84
CA ALA A 33 6.38 23.13 -2.70
C ALA A 33 6.09 24.16 -3.80
N THR A 34 4.86 24.13 -4.34
CA THR A 34 4.39 25.09 -5.35
C THR A 34 4.24 26.49 -4.78
N ALA A 35 3.65 26.62 -3.59
CA ALA A 35 3.50 27.91 -2.90
C ALA A 35 4.88 28.53 -2.59
N ALA A 36 5.81 27.75 -2.04
CA ALA A 36 7.16 28.19 -1.71
C ALA A 36 7.93 28.70 -2.95
N ALA A 37 7.86 27.96 -4.07
CA ALA A 37 8.48 28.39 -5.33
C ALA A 37 7.91 29.72 -5.85
N ASN A 38 6.60 29.94 -5.69
CA ASN A 38 5.94 31.16 -6.14
C ASN A 38 6.24 32.37 -5.23
N GLU A 39 6.35 32.17 -3.92
CA GLU A 39 6.71 33.23 -2.96
C GLU A 39 8.14 33.73 -3.17
N GLU A 40 9.09 32.84 -3.45
CA GLU A 40 10.47 33.25 -3.79
C GLU A 40 10.51 34.09 -5.09
N THR A 41 9.60 33.84 -6.02
CA THR A 41 9.54 34.58 -7.30
C THR A 41 9.16 36.06 -7.09
N LYS A 42 8.40 36.39 -6.03
CA LYS A 42 7.96 37.77 -5.74
C LYS A 42 8.99 38.64 -5.01
N SER A 43 10.05 38.06 -4.43
CA SER A 43 11.01 38.76 -3.56
C SER A 43 12.39 38.98 -4.20
N SER A 44 12.51 38.89 -5.54
CA SER A 44 13.81 38.65 -6.19
C SER A 44 14.64 39.89 -6.55
N ALA A 45 15.86 39.94 -5.99
CA ALA A 45 17.01 40.70 -6.46
C ALA A 45 18.30 39.84 -6.34
N GLY A 46 18.62 38.99 -7.33
CA GLY A 46 19.98 38.43 -7.52
C GLY A 46 20.14 36.94 -7.86
N ASP A 47 21.36 36.56 -8.26
CA ASP A 47 21.80 35.30 -8.91
C ASP A 47 21.88 34.05 -7.98
N LYS A 48 21.69 34.21 -6.67
CA LYS A 48 21.91 33.14 -5.67
C LYS A 48 20.69 32.20 -5.50
N TYR A 49 19.59 32.47 -6.19
CA TYR A 49 18.27 31.84 -5.95
C TYR A 49 17.88 30.77 -6.98
N GLU A 50 18.62 30.61 -8.08
CA GLU A 50 18.30 29.58 -9.09
C GLU A 50 18.36 28.16 -8.50
N THR A 51 19.26 27.91 -7.54
CA THR A 51 19.41 26.61 -6.87
C THR A 51 18.25 26.28 -5.93
N THR A 52 17.75 27.24 -5.15
CA THR A 52 16.63 27.00 -4.22
C THR A 52 15.35 26.70 -4.99
N ARG A 53 15.09 27.44 -6.06
CA ARG A 53 13.97 27.20 -6.97
C ARG A 53 14.07 25.83 -7.65
N ALA A 54 15.25 25.46 -8.17
CA ALA A 54 15.47 24.13 -8.76
C ALA A 54 15.24 23.00 -7.75
N MET A 55 15.62 23.18 -6.48
CA MET A 55 15.35 22.20 -5.41
C MET A 55 13.85 22.05 -5.13
N MET A 56 13.08 23.15 -5.08
CA MET A 56 11.62 23.07 -4.90
C MET A 56 10.92 22.38 -6.07
N HIS A 57 11.37 22.60 -7.31
CA HIS A 57 10.86 21.88 -8.46
C HIS A 57 11.15 20.37 -8.39
N LEU A 58 12.37 19.98 -8.02
CA LEU A 58 12.72 18.57 -7.84
C LEU A 58 11.90 17.91 -6.74
N GLU A 59 11.67 18.62 -5.63
CA GLU A 59 10.86 18.12 -4.53
C GLU A 59 9.39 17.93 -4.97
N ARG A 60 8.85 18.86 -5.73
CA ARG A 60 7.52 18.72 -6.34
C ARG A 60 7.45 17.49 -7.25
N GLU A 61 8.39 17.31 -8.17
CA GLU A 61 8.43 16.16 -9.08
C GLU A 61 8.46 14.83 -8.32
N LYS A 62 9.24 14.75 -7.23
CA LYS A 62 9.26 13.55 -6.38
C LYS A 62 7.89 13.27 -5.76
N ASN A 63 7.21 14.29 -5.25
CA ASN A 63 5.89 14.14 -4.66
C ASN A 63 4.83 13.79 -5.71
N GLU A 64 4.91 14.32 -6.93
CA GLU A 64 4.06 13.93 -8.07
C GLU A 64 4.21 12.45 -8.42
N VAL A 65 5.44 11.91 -8.40
CA VAL A 65 5.70 10.47 -8.59
C VAL A 65 5.06 9.64 -7.48
N GLN A 66 5.13 10.09 -6.21
CA GLN A 66 4.49 9.38 -5.10
C GLN A 66 2.96 9.42 -5.19
N LEU A 67 2.39 10.57 -5.57
CA LEU A 67 0.97 10.74 -5.80
C LEU A 67 0.47 9.79 -6.90
N ALA A 68 1.15 9.75 -8.04
CA ALA A 68 0.81 8.85 -9.15
C ALA A 68 0.80 7.38 -8.73
N LYS A 69 1.81 6.95 -7.96
CA LYS A 69 1.87 5.58 -7.41
C LYS A 69 0.72 5.29 -6.45
N ALA A 70 0.39 6.23 -5.55
CA ALA A 70 -0.70 6.06 -4.60
C ALA A 70 -2.07 6.00 -5.29
N LEU A 71 -2.28 6.80 -6.34
CA LEU A 71 -3.49 6.76 -7.16
C LEU A 71 -3.62 5.44 -7.93
N GLN A 72 -2.53 4.95 -8.53
CA GLN A 72 -2.51 3.65 -9.19
C GLN A 72 -2.87 2.53 -8.20
N LEU A 73 -2.25 2.54 -7.02
CA LEU A 73 -2.52 1.56 -5.97
C LEU A 73 -3.98 1.60 -5.51
N LYS A 74 -4.57 2.80 -5.40
CA LYS A 74 -6.01 2.96 -5.10
C LYS A 74 -6.88 2.33 -6.18
N GLN A 75 -6.54 2.55 -7.45
CA GLN A 75 -7.28 1.98 -8.58
C GLN A 75 -7.21 0.44 -8.59
N GLU A 76 -6.02 -0.12 -8.38
CA GLU A 76 -5.81 -1.57 -8.26
C GLU A 76 -6.63 -2.15 -7.10
N MET A 77 -6.63 -1.48 -5.95
CA MET A 77 -7.42 -1.89 -4.79
C MET A 77 -8.92 -1.92 -5.12
N LEU A 78 -9.45 -0.85 -5.72
CA LEU A 78 -10.87 -0.75 -6.10
C LEU A 78 -11.27 -1.81 -7.14
N ALA A 79 -10.38 -2.16 -8.06
CA ALA A 79 -10.62 -3.20 -9.07
C ALA A 79 -10.74 -4.61 -8.46
N ILE A 80 -10.05 -4.88 -7.36
CA ILE A 80 -10.11 -6.17 -6.65
C ILE A 80 -11.44 -6.32 -5.89
N GLY A 81 -11.81 -5.29 -5.12
CA GLY A 81 -13.00 -5.32 -4.25
C GLY A 81 -12.92 -6.31 -3.07
N PRO A 82 -13.76 -6.15 -2.03
CA PRO A 82 -13.73 -7.02 -0.85
C PRO A 82 -14.50 -8.34 -1.03
N ASP A 83 -15.39 -8.42 -2.02
CA ASP A 83 -16.29 -9.57 -2.24
C ASP A 83 -15.67 -10.72 -3.03
N LYS A 84 -14.49 -10.52 -3.61
CA LYS A 84 -13.82 -11.55 -4.40
C LYS A 84 -13.47 -12.72 -3.48
N VAL A 85 -13.94 -13.92 -3.82
CA VAL A 85 -13.54 -15.16 -3.14
C VAL A 85 -12.38 -15.79 -3.90
N CYS A 86 -11.35 -16.23 -3.19
CA CYS A 86 -10.14 -16.81 -3.77
C CYS A 86 -9.92 -18.24 -3.25
N GLU A 87 -9.61 -19.17 -4.15
CA GLU A 87 -9.27 -20.57 -3.79
C GLU A 87 -7.75 -20.81 -3.69
N LYS A 88 -6.97 -19.86 -4.22
CA LYS A 88 -5.50 -19.88 -4.24
C LYS A 88 -4.96 -18.49 -3.93
N GLY A 89 -3.68 -18.40 -3.59
CA GLY A 89 -3.04 -17.12 -3.28
C GLY A 89 -2.99 -16.23 -4.52
N GLU A 90 -3.84 -15.22 -4.58
CA GLU A 90 -3.92 -14.28 -5.69
C GLU A 90 -4.39 -12.90 -5.20
N ALA A 91 -4.45 -11.93 -6.12
CA ALA A 91 -4.81 -10.56 -5.78
C ALA A 91 -6.23 -10.54 -5.19
N GLY A 92 -6.36 -9.97 -4.00
CA GLY A 92 -7.59 -9.93 -3.22
C GLY A 92 -7.82 -11.13 -2.31
N GLY A 93 -6.95 -12.14 -2.33
CA GLY A 93 -7.06 -13.30 -1.44
C GLY A 93 -6.63 -12.96 -0.01
N LEU A 94 -7.34 -13.51 0.97
CA LEU A 94 -6.98 -13.57 2.37
C LEU A 94 -6.38 -14.96 2.64
N VAL A 95 -5.08 -15.01 2.85
CA VAL A 95 -4.35 -16.24 3.15
C VAL A 95 -4.11 -16.33 4.65
N VAL A 96 -4.65 -17.37 5.26
CA VAL A 96 -4.43 -17.71 6.67
C VAL A 96 -3.34 -18.77 6.72
N THR A 97 -2.30 -18.49 7.50
CA THR A 97 -1.22 -19.44 7.79
C THR A 97 -1.07 -19.63 9.29
N ASP A 98 -0.36 -20.67 9.67
CA ASP A 98 0.05 -20.97 11.06
C ASP A 98 0.84 -19.84 11.75
N GLN A 99 1.47 -18.96 10.95
CA GLN A 99 2.27 -17.84 11.41
C GLN A 99 1.56 -16.47 11.35
N GLY A 100 0.39 -16.37 10.69
CA GLY A 100 -0.32 -15.11 10.55
C GLY A 100 -1.32 -15.04 9.39
N VAL A 101 -1.97 -13.88 9.25
CA VAL A 101 -2.99 -13.65 8.23
C VAL A 101 -2.52 -12.58 7.25
N TYR A 102 -2.54 -12.93 5.97
CA TYR A 102 -2.02 -12.13 4.86
C TYR A 102 -3.14 -11.78 3.90
N TYR A 103 -3.41 -10.50 3.75
CA TYR A 103 -4.30 -9.98 2.71
C TYR A 103 -3.47 -9.55 1.50
N LEU A 104 -3.65 -10.26 0.39
CA LEU A 104 -2.89 -10.07 -0.85
C LEU A 104 -3.44 -8.90 -1.68
N ALA A 105 -3.50 -7.71 -1.07
CA ALA A 105 -3.92 -6.47 -1.70
C ALA A 105 -3.36 -5.27 -0.92
N GLY A 106 -3.24 -4.11 -1.58
CA GLY A 106 -2.93 -2.82 -0.95
C GLY A 106 -1.47 -2.58 -0.56
N GLY A 107 -0.69 -3.63 -0.28
CA GLY A 107 0.74 -3.49 0.03
C GLY A 107 1.08 -2.47 1.13
N ILE A 108 0.16 -2.21 2.07
CA ILE A 108 0.36 -1.18 3.09
C ILE A 108 1.18 -1.68 4.28
N GLY A 109 1.45 -2.98 4.35
CA GLY A 109 2.24 -3.63 5.39
C GLY A 109 1.38 -4.07 6.58
N LYS A 110 1.85 -3.77 7.78
CA LYS A 110 1.26 -4.25 9.03
C LYS A 110 -0.06 -3.53 9.32
N ILE A 111 -1.12 -4.28 9.62
CA ILE A 111 -2.44 -3.78 10.00
C ILE A 111 -2.79 -4.34 11.38
N GLN A 112 -3.04 -3.45 12.33
CA GLN A 112 -3.59 -3.82 13.63
C GLN A 112 -5.12 -3.58 13.59
N LEU A 113 -5.91 -4.64 13.69
CA LEU A 113 -7.36 -4.53 13.89
C LEU A 113 -7.71 -5.19 15.21
N GLU A 114 -8.25 -4.40 16.14
CA GLU A 114 -8.51 -4.84 17.52
C GLU A 114 -7.22 -5.42 18.14
N GLU A 115 -7.28 -6.64 18.66
CA GLU A 115 -6.15 -7.33 19.27
C GLU A 115 -5.40 -8.25 18.28
N SER A 116 -5.82 -8.28 17.02
CA SER A 116 -5.28 -9.17 16.00
C SER A 116 -4.41 -8.44 14.98
N LEU A 117 -3.40 -9.17 14.50
CA LEU A 117 -2.44 -8.67 13.56
C LEU A 117 -2.62 -9.27 12.17
N TYR A 118 -2.67 -8.40 11.17
CA TYR A 118 -2.83 -8.74 9.77
C TYR A 118 -1.74 -8.06 8.93
N TYR A 119 -1.49 -8.61 7.75
CA TYR A 119 -0.50 -8.06 6.82
C TYR A 119 -1.13 -7.83 5.45
N SER A 120 -1.18 -6.58 5.01
CA SER A 120 -1.53 -6.22 3.63
C SER A 120 -0.27 -6.22 2.78
N ILE A 121 -0.20 -7.17 1.85
CA ILE A 121 1.00 -7.46 1.06
C ILE A 121 0.64 -7.39 -0.43
N ALA A 122 1.50 -6.75 -1.21
CA ALA A 122 1.39 -6.78 -2.67
C ALA A 122 1.93 -8.10 -3.22
N LEU A 123 1.39 -8.59 -4.33
CA LEU A 123 1.78 -9.88 -4.92
C LEU A 123 3.24 -9.91 -5.41
N ASP A 124 3.81 -8.75 -5.71
CA ASP A 124 5.20 -8.56 -6.15
C ASP A 124 6.19 -8.45 -4.98
N ALA A 125 5.71 -8.33 -3.73
CA ALA A 125 6.56 -8.36 -2.56
C ALA A 125 7.18 -9.76 -2.34
N PRO A 126 8.34 -9.88 -1.66
CA PRO A 126 9.05 -11.16 -1.52
C PRO A 126 8.20 -12.32 -0.98
N ILE A 127 7.41 -12.09 0.07
CA ILE A 127 6.49 -13.10 0.61
C ILE A 127 5.22 -13.24 -0.26
N GLY A 128 4.75 -12.17 -0.89
CA GLY A 128 3.61 -12.20 -1.81
C GLY A 128 3.86 -13.11 -3.01
N ALA A 129 5.08 -13.08 -3.56
CA ALA A 129 5.50 -13.95 -4.65
C ALA A 129 5.51 -15.44 -4.25
N LEU A 130 5.84 -15.75 -2.99
CA LEU A 130 5.81 -17.12 -2.46
C LEU A 130 4.39 -17.62 -2.20
N LEU A 131 3.48 -16.72 -1.80
CA LEU A 131 2.07 -17.02 -1.59
C LEU A 131 1.30 -17.15 -2.91
N LYS A 132 1.79 -16.52 -3.99
CA LYS A 132 1.14 -16.52 -5.29
C LYS A 132 0.96 -17.94 -5.83
N GLY A 133 -0.29 -18.31 -6.11
CA GLY A 133 -0.69 -19.60 -6.68
C GLY A 133 -0.76 -20.75 -5.68
N LYS A 134 -0.40 -20.54 -4.41
CA LYS A 134 -0.47 -21.57 -3.38
C LYS A 134 -1.91 -21.87 -2.95
N THR A 135 -2.13 -23.06 -2.44
CA THR A 135 -3.43 -23.58 -1.99
C THR A 135 -3.39 -24.05 -0.53
N PRO A 136 -4.55 -24.20 0.14
CA PRO A 136 -4.58 -24.77 1.49
C PRO A 136 -3.86 -26.11 1.58
N GLY A 137 -3.02 -26.27 2.59
CA GLY A 137 -2.16 -27.44 2.78
C GLY A 137 -0.73 -27.26 2.27
N ASP A 138 -0.46 -26.28 1.40
CA ASP A 138 0.89 -26.01 0.92
C ASP A 138 1.79 -25.43 2.02
N GLU A 139 3.09 -25.72 1.90
CA GLU A 139 4.14 -25.17 2.75
C GLU A 139 5.16 -24.36 1.93
N PHE A 140 5.77 -23.37 2.57
CA PHE A 140 6.87 -22.59 2.02
C PHE A 140 7.78 -22.04 3.13
N SER A 141 9.04 -21.73 2.80
CA SER A 141 9.97 -21.10 3.74
C SER A 141 10.21 -19.63 3.39
N PHE A 142 10.18 -18.77 4.40
CA PHE A 142 10.50 -17.35 4.26
C PHE A 142 11.28 -16.86 5.49
N GLN A 143 12.42 -16.21 5.27
CA GLN A 143 13.30 -15.69 6.33
C GLN A 143 13.67 -16.74 7.41
N GLY A 144 13.91 -18.00 6.99
CA GLY A 144 14.27 -19.08 7.90
C GLY A 144 13.11 -19.66 8.72
N LYS A 145 11.87 -19.23 8.48
CA LYS A 145 10.65 -19.81 9.07
C LYS A 145 9.87 -20.59 8.02
N THR A 146 9.26 -21.69 8.43
CA THR A 146 8.31 -22.44 7.60
C THR A 146 6.90 -21.95 7.87
N PHE A 147 6.13 -21.78 6.80
CA PHE A 147 4.76 -21.35 6.80
C PHE A 147 3.91 -22.46 6.18
N ARG A 148 2.77 -22.75 6.79
CA ARG A 148 1.77 -23.67 6.26
C ARG A 148 0.47 -22.92 6.03
N ILE A 149 -0.07 -23.06 4.82
CA ILE A 149 -1.36 -22.43 4.48
C ILE A 149 -2.48 -23.28 5.06
N GLU A 150 -3.28 -22.67 5.92
CA GLU A 150 -4.44 -23.31 6.54
C GLU A 150 -5.70 -23.07 5.73
N LEU A 151 -5.88 -21.84 5.21
CA LEU A 151 -7.08 -21.44 4.50
C LEU A 151 -6.80 -20.26 3.55
N ILE A 152 -7.56 -20.20 2.46
CA ILE A 152 -7.60 -19.05 1.55
C ILE A 152 -9.06 -18.65 1.34
N TYR A 153 -9.34 -17.35 1.38
CA TYR A 153 -10.67 -16.77 1.19
C TYR A 153 -10.64 -15.48 0.36
#